data_AF-A0A924FAF8-F1
#
_entry.id   AF-A0A924FAF8-F1
#
_cell.length_a   1.000
_cell.length_b   1.000
_cell.length_c   1.000
_cell.angle_alpha   90.00
_cell.angle_beta   90.00
_cell.angle_gamma   90.00
#
_symmetry.space_group_name_H-M   'P 1'
#
loop_
_entity.id
_entity.type
_entity.pdbx_description
1 polymer ?
#
loop_
_entity_poly.entity_id
_entity_poly.type
_entity_poly.pdbx_seq_one_letter_code
_entity_poly.pdbx_strand_id
1 'polypeptide(L)'
;DERFDVKKSTEAACKYLRRLYGKLGSWSLVAAAYNAGPGYLSNQLKRSPHSDYFRLNLHRETRYYLFRILVYKEVFSRPDDYSTFLS
;
A
#
# COMPACT_ATOMS: atom_id res chain seq x y z
N ASP A 1 -7.45 24.92 2.88
CA ASP A 1 -6.54 23.77 3.09
C ASP A 1 -6.75 22.81 1.94
N GLU A 2 -5.72 22.62 1.09
CA GLU A 2 -5.82 21.81 -0.13
C GLU A 2 -5.99 20.31 0.15
N ARG A 3 -5.89 19.88 1.41
CA ARG A 3 -6.15 18.50 1.85
C ARG A 3 -7.63 18.09 1.78
N PHE A 4 -8.55 19.05 1.76
CA PHE A 4 -9.99 18.77 1.63
C PHE A 4 -10.47 18.69 0.18
N ASP A 5 -9.62 19.08 -0.78
CA ASP A 5 -9.89 18.85 -2.19
C ASP A 5 -9.54 17.38 -2.51
N VAL A 6 -10.58 16.56 -2.63
CA VAL A 6 -10.47 15.12 -2.90
C VAL A 6 -9.68 14.86 -4.18
N LYS A 7 -9.81 15.71 -5.20
CA LYS A 7 -9.09 15.55 -6.46
C LYS A 7 -7.61 15.86 -6.28
N LYS A 8 -7.27 17.02 -5.70
CA LYS A 8 -5.86 17.40 -5.47
C LYS A 8 -5.13 16.42 -4.55
N SER A 9 -5.79 15.98 -3.47
CA SER A 9 -5.23 15.00 -2.53
C SER A 9 -5.01 13.63 -3.19
N THR A 10 -5.92 13.19 -4.06
CA THR A 10 -5.75 11.97 -4.84
C THR A 10 -4.57 12.07 -5.80
N GLU A 11 -4.46 13.17 -6.55
CA GLU A 11 -3.33 13.39 -7.46
C GLU A 11 -1.97 13.40 -6.74
N ALA A 12 -1.90 14.05 -5.58
CA ALA A 12 -0.70 14.06 -4.74
C ALA A 12 -0.34 12.66 -4.24
N ALA A 13 -1.33 11.87 -3.79
CA ALA A 13 -1.13 10.49 -3.36
C ALA A 13 -0.61 9.61 -4.52
N CYS A 14 -1.19 9.70 -5.72
CA CYS A 14 -0.74 8.97 -6.90
C CYS A 14 0.72 9.32 -7.26
N LYS A 15 1.09 10.61 -7.26
CA LYS A 15 2.48 11.06 -7.49
C LYS A 15 3.43 10.47 -6.45
N TYR A 16 3.02 10.45 -5.18
CA TYR A 16 3.82 9.89 -4.10
C TYR A 16 4.03 8.38 -4.25
N LEU A 17 2.97 7.62 -4.54
CA LEU A 17 3.06 6.17 -4.78
C LEU A 17 3.98 5.84 -5.96
N ARG A 18 3.91 6.60 -7.07
CA ARG A 18 4.84 6.44 -8.21
C ARG A 18 6.29 6.73 -7.83
N ARG A 19 6.54 7.74 -7.00
CA ARG A 19 7.88 8.03 -6.47
C ARG A 19 8.40 6.88 -5.60
N LEU A 20 7.56 6.29 -4.77
CA LEU A 20 7.93 5.11 -3.98
C LEU A 20 8.24 3.92 -4.89
N TYR A 21 7.43 3.70 -5.94
CA TYR A 21 7.67 2.63 -6.90
C TYR A 21 9.01 2.78 -7.60
N GLY A 22 9.37 3.99 -8.05
CA GLY A 22 10.68 4.24 -8.66
C GLY A 22 11.87 3.95 -7.74
N LYS A 23 11.68 3.96 -6.42
CA LYS A 23 12.72 3.61 -5.43
C LYS A 23 12.74 2.13 -5.06
N LEU A 24 11.57 1.49 -5.02
CA LEU A 24 11.38 0.16 -4.45
C LEU A 24 11.21 -0.95 -5.50
N GLY A 25 10.81 -0.59 -6.72
CA GLY A 25 10.59 -1.54 -7.82
C GLY A 25 9.43 -2.53 -7.63
N SER A 26 8.68 -2.43 -6.52
CA SER A 26 7.64 -3.40 -6.16
C SER A 26 6.44 -2.72 -5.52
N TRP A 27 5.23 -2.99 -6.04
CA TRP A 27 3.99 -2.44 -5.51
C TRP A 27 3.65 -2.95 -4.11
N SER A 28 4.05 -4.16 -3.75
CA SER A 28 3.86 -4.67 -2.38
C SER A 28 4.75 -3.92 -1.38
N LEU A 29 5.99 -3.60 -1.76
CA LEU A 29 6.86 -2.74 -0.96
C LEU A 29 6.37 -1.29 -0.91
N VAL A 30 5.79 -0.77 -2.00
CA VAL A 30 5.14 0.55 -2.00
C VAL A 30 3.99 0.60 -1.00
N ALA A 31 3.13 -0.42 -0.96
CA ALA A 31 2.04 -0.50 0.02
C ALA A 31 2.57 -0.50 1.46
N ALA A 32 3.65 -1.26 1.74
CA ALA A 32 4.29 -1.24 3.05
C ALA A 32 4.87 0.14 3.40
N ALA A 33 5.57 0.79 2.47
CA ALA A 33 6.17 2.11 2.68
C ALA A 33 5.11 3.21 2.88
N TYR A 34 3.98 3.10 2.21
CA TYR A 34 2.88 4.05 2.33
C TYR A 34 2.22 3.96 3.71
N ASN A 35 2.00 2.75 4.24
CA ASN A 35 1.42 2.55 5.57
C ASN A 35 2.41 2.79 6.72
N ALA A 36 3.62 2.20 6.67
CA ALA A 36 4.58 2.25 7.77
C ALA A 36 5.57 3.42 7.69
N GLY A 37 5.59 4.13 6.57
CA GLY A 37 6.58 5.15 6.26
C GLY A 37 7.84 4.59 5.56
N PRO A 38 8.41 5.33 4.59
CA PRO A 38 9.55 4.87 3.80
C PRO A 38 10.85 4.70 4.62
N GLY A 39 11.01 5.47 5.71
CA GLY A 39 12.17 5.34 6.61
C GLY A 39 12.18 4.02 7.37
N TYR A 40 11.02 3.62 7.91
CA TYR A 40 10.86 2.32 8.57
C TYR A 40 11.15 1.18 7.59
N LEU A 41 10.55 1.22 6.39
CA LEU A 41 10.77 0.16 5.40
C LEU A 41 12.23 0.09 4.96
N SER A 42 12.90 1.23 4.76
CA SER A 42 14.32 1.29 4.42
C SER A 42 15.18 0.61 5.50
N ASN A 43 14.89 0.84 6.78
CA ASN A 43 15.60 0.19 7.87
C ASN A 43 15.37 -1.33 7.90
N GLN A 44 14.16 -1.79 7.58
CA GLN A 44 13.86 -3.22 7.48
C GLN A 44 14.59 -3.88 6.30
N LEU A 45 14.60 -3.24 5.12
CA LEU A 45 15.33 -3.73 3.95
C LEU A 45 16.85 -3.76 4.16
N LYS A 46 17.40 -2.82 4.95
CA LYS A 46 18.82 -2.84 5.35
C LYS A 46 19.15 -4.02 6.27
N ARG A 47 18.24 -4.38 7.17
CA ARG A 47 18.40 -5.53 8.10
C ARG A 47 18.21 -6.87 7.40
N SER A 48 17.39 -6.92 6.37
CA SER A 48 17.10 -8.14 5.60
C SER A 48 17.28 -7.86 4.10
N PRO A 49 18.54 -7.80 3.63
CA PRO A 49 18.84 -7.59 2.22
C PRO A 49 18.18 -8.67 1.36
N HIS A 50 17.72 -8.32 0.16
CA HIS A 50 17.03 -9.23 -0.78
C HIS A 50 15.68 -9.78 -0.27
N SER A 51 15.11 -9.21 0.78
CA SER A 51 13.76 -9.57 1.22
C SER A 51 12.68 -8.85 0.41
N ASP A 52 11.60 -9.57 0.13
CA ASP A 52 10.37 -9.03 -0.42
C ASP A 52 9.37 -8.69 0.70
N TYR A 53 8.23 -8.11 0.33
CA TYR A 53 7.16 -7.74 1.26
C TYR A 53 6.72 -8.89 2.20
N PHE A 54 6.66 -10.13 1.70
CA PHE A 54 6.13 -11.28 2.43
C PHE A 54 7.15 -11.86 3.41
N ARG A 55 8.44 -11.61 3.20
CA ARG A 55 9.53 -12.08 4.06
C ARG A 55 9.98 -11.05 5.10
N LEU A 56 9.65 -9.77 4.90
CA LEU A 56 10.02 -8.71 5.84
C LEU A 56 9.29 -8.85 7.18
N ASN A 57 10.02 -8.64 8.27
CA ASN A 57 9.43 -8.58 9.62
C ASN A 57 8.76 -7.23 9.86
N LEU A 58 7.60 -7.04 9.24
CA LEU A 58 6.78 -5.84 9.37
C LEU A 58 5.80 -5.98 10.54
N HIS A 59 5.40 -4.85 11.13
CA HIS A 59 4.30 -4.82 12.10
C HIS A 59 3.00 -5.37 11.50
N ARG A 60 2.15 -5.91 12.37
CA ARG A 60 0.91 -6.60 11.98
C ARG A 60 0.05 -5.75 11.04
N GLU A 61 -0.13 -4.47 11.35
CA GLU A 61 -0.92 -3.55 10.52
C GLU A 61 -0.39 -3.47 9.08
N THR A 62 0.91 -3.25 8.93
CA THR A 62 1.58 -3.11 7.63
C THR A 62 1.58 -4.42 6.83
N ARG A 63 1.69 -5.58 7.50
CA ARG A 63 1.55 -6.90 6.85
C ARG A 63 0.15 -7.15 6.29
N TYR A 64 -0.89 -6.55 6.89
CA TYR A 64 -2.27 -6.69 6.39
C TYR A 64 -2.68 -5.57 5.45
N TYR A 65 -1.94 -4.46 5.40
CA TYR A 65 -2.30 -3.29 4.62
C TYR A 65 -2.45 -3.59 3.12
N LEU A 66 -1.53 -4.37 2.53
CA LEU A 66 -1.62 -4.79 1.13
C LEU A 66 -2.91 -5.59 0.88
N PHE A 67 -3.20 -6.57 1.72
CA PHE A 67 -4.37 -7.42 1.57
C PHE A 67 -5.67 -6.63 1.69
N ARG A 68 -5.74 -5.65 2.60
CA ARG A 68 -6.89 -4.74 2.68
C ARG A 68 -7.11 -3.98 1.38
N ILE A 69 -6.05 -3.40 0.80
CA ILE A 69 -6.14 -2.71 -0.49
C ILE A 69 -6.61 -3.67 -1.60
N LEU A 70 -6.08 -4.89 -1.63
CA LEU A 70 -6.48 -5.89 -2.62
C LEU A 70 -7.94 -6.28 -2.48
N VAL A 71 -8.44 -6.47 -1.25
CA VAL A 71 -9.86 -6.72 -0.98
C VAL A 71 -10.73 -5.56 -1.45
N TYR A 72 -10.37 -4.31 -1.11
CA TYR A 72 -11.13 -3.15 -1.59
C TYR A 72 -11.14 -3.05 -3.11
N LYS A 73 -9.98 -3.24 -3.75
CA LYS A 73 -9.89 -3.27 -5.21
C LYS A 73 -10.81 -4.35 -5.78
N GLU A 74 -10.76 -5.56 -5.23
CA GLU A 74 -11.52 -6.70 -5.75
C GLU A 74 -13.03 -6.45 -5.63
N VAL A 75 -13.49 -6.07 -4.44
CA VAL A 75 -14.90 -5.76 -4.17
C VAL A 75 -15.40 -4.61 -5.05
N PHE A 76 -14.62 -3.53 -5.20
CA PHE A 76 -15.01 -2.41 -6.06
C PHE A 76 -14.94 -2.73 -7.55
N SER A 77 -14.08 -3.66 -7.97
CA SER A 77 -13.97 -4.06 -9.38
C SER A 77 -15.07 -5.04 -9.79
N ARG A 78 -15.59 -5.83 -8.85
CA ARG A 78 -16.54 -6.92 -9.09
C ARG A 78 -17.63 -6.97 -8.01
N PRO A 79 -18.41 -5.90 -7.82
CA PRO A 79 -19.33 -5.80 -6.67
C PRO A 79 -20.42 -6.88 -6.66
N ASP A 80 -20.90 -7.30 -7.83
CA ASP A 80 -21.98 -8.28 -7.96
C ASP A 80 -21.58 -9.66 -7.43
N ASP A 81 -20.32 -10.06 -7.61
CA ASP A 81 -19.78 -11.35 -7.15
C ASP A 81 -19.75 -11.46 -5.62
N TYR A 82 -19.81 -10.33 -4.91
CA TYR A 82 -19.77 -10.24 -3.45
C TYR A 82 -21.08 -9.76 -2.85
N SER A 83 -22.12 -9.55 -3.66
CA SER A 83 -23.42 -9.01 -3.22
C SER A 83 -24.02 -9.74 -2.02
N THR A 84 -23.94 -11.07 -1.97
CA THR A 84 -24.43 -11.89 -0.85
C THR A 84 -23.60 -11.76 0.44
N PHE A 85 -22.33 -11.37 0.35
CA PHE A 85 -21.47 -11.15 1.53
C PHE A 85 -21.55 -9.72 2.07
N LEU A 86 -22.03 -8.78 1.25
CA LEU A 86 -22.11 -7.36 1.57
C LEU A 86 -23.53 -6.90 1.95
N SER A 87 -24.53 -7.78 1.81
CA SER A 87 -25.94 -7.57 2.18
C SER A 87 -26.19 -7.67 3.68
#